data_AF-A0AA39L053-F1
#
_entry.id   AF-A0AA39L053-F1
#
_cell.length_a   1.000
_cell.length_b   1.000
_cell.length_c   1.000
_cell.angle_alpha   90.00
_cell.angle_beta   90.00
_cell.angle_gamma   90.00
#
_symmetry.space_group_name_H-M   'P 1'
#
loop_
_entity.id
_entity.type
_entity.pdbx_description
1 polymer ?
#
loop_
_entity_poly.entity_id
_entity_poly.type
_entity_poly.pdbx_seq_one_letter_code
_entity_poly.pdbx_strand_id
1 'polypeptide(L)'
;MANSILISNQENKLSALNKKIIEIKKKIQLSEGQRKANFEECDAKIRESSEKVAGLKRDIKNLQNKYSRTINNEDVAEKVAQTSRESSACVRKRGLEQAIGKVDEDNIRLRKKLDLVKYESDKQQERLTQLLTEYEELISGKIRKTVEKKLEHPLKKKIVDLENQLHRVSVMQMEADTVRKKYRSVRASLKADAAFYVSSLRNLEQNIKEQEMEIKQLQGVKEEAVELRDITKEVLTQQEIEAMHKSKERDNVILDYRQRVEDRRMDLERLERMIFPTTRLPPRDDDFDVAEKREENGVDNIEGISKGEMTYLGEAFTKLRSATGVTRNEEVLDRFLGQRATKEKLQKMRTAMEEDKISLEKRRQQLTAEIEMQKFSETKDADQNAEELTKLTTKIAAEIERQVNAEKENLHVQGIIDEIAKMLWNLCDKLRDVSETSLSDNVDKPENPFVLLELLDEKMMAAIKLMGGQDEYTKWVKEIAEKIDTLSIESTSDTGKHGEAGDERPLFPRFPGAPTPAAPPIPSEDEEEIPTRSILKRQAQLLVDTKSRRKAFNFRR
;
A
#
# COMPACT_ATOMS: atom_id res chain seq x y z
N MET A 1 -14.56 -6.95 -23.38
CA MET A 1 -15.01 -5.56 -23.15
C MET A 1 -13.86 -4.56 -22.95
N ALA A 2 -12.69 -4.96 -22.43
CA ALA A 2 -11.53 -4.07 -22.24
C ALA A 2 -10.98 -3.43 -23.53
N ASN A 3 -10.93 -4.17 -24.65
CA ASN A 3 -10.44 -3.64 -25.93
C ASN A 3 -11.29 -2.50 -26.53
N SER A 4 -12.59 -2.43 -26.21
CA SER A 4 -13.46 -1.35 -26.71
C SER A 4 -13.22 -0.02 -25.98
N ILE A 5 -12.79 -0.07 -24.73
CA ILE A 5 -12.53 1.11 -23.88
C ILE A 5 -11.17 1.72 -24.25
N LEU A 6 -10.18 0.89 -24.56
CA LEU A 6 -8.86 1.32 -25.05
C LEU A 6 -8.94 2.06 -26.40
N ILE A 7 -9.75 1.55 -27.34
CA ILE A 7 -9.95 2.19 -28.65
C ILE A 7 -10.65 3.55 -28.49
N SER A 8 -11.68 3.63 -27.64
CA SER A 8 -12.38 4.89 -27.35
C SER A 8 -11.47 5.96 -26.72
N ASN A 9 -10.58 5.56 -25.80
CA ASN A 9 -9.61 6.46 -25.21
C ASN A 9 -8.55 6.95 -26.20
N GLN A 10 -8.14 6.10 -27.15
CA GLN A 10 -7.23 6.52 -28.24
C GLN A 10 -7.91 7.48 -29.21
N GLU A 11 -9.18 7.25 -29.58
CA GLU A 11 -9.97 8.16 -30.42
C GLU A 11 -10.18 9.54 -29.75
N ASN A 12 -10.43 9.56 -28.45
CA ASN A 12 -10.56 10.80 -27.68
C ASN A 12 -9.25 11.59 -27.63
N LYS A 13 -8.10 10.90 -27.46
CA LYS A 13 -6.77 11.52 -27.54
C LYS A 13 -6.48 12.04 -28.95
N LEU A 14 -6.86 11.31 -30.00
CA LEU A 14 -6.71 11.73 -31.40
C LEU A 14 -7.56 12.98 -31.72
N SER A 15 -8.80 13.01 -31.22
CA SER A 15 -9.72 14.15 -31.36
C SER A 15 -9.19 15.40 -30.64
N ALA A 16 -8.66 15.25 -29.41
CA ALA A 16 -8.03 16.34 -28.68
C ALA A 16 -6.77 16.87 -29.38
N LEU A 17 -5.98 15.98 -29.98
CA LEU A 17 -4.79 16.35 -30.74
C LEU A 17 -5.16 17.09 -32.04
N ASN A 18 -6.20 16.64 -32.75
CA ASN A 18 -6.73 17.33 -33.93
C ASN A 18 -7.26 18.73 -33.58
N LYS A 19 -7.93 18.91 -32.44
CA LYS A 19 -8.36 20.23 -31.95
C LYS A 19 -7.15 21.15 -31.72
N LYS A 20 -6.09 20.66 -31.07
CA LYS A 20 -4.84 21.43 -30.87
C LYS A 20 -4.16 21.79 -32.18
N ILE A 21 -4.15 20.89 -33.17
CA ILE A 21 -3.60 21.17 -34.51
C ILE A 21 -4.38 22.29 -35.20
N ILE A 22 -5.72 22.26 -35.14
CA ILE A 22 -6.57 23.30 -35.73
C ILE A 22 -6.33 24.65 -35.05
N GLU A 23 -6.20 24.66 -33.71
CA GLU A 23 -5.92 25.87 -32.94
C GLU A 23 -4.55 26.46 -33.31
N ILE A 24 -3.52 25.63 -33.44
CA ILE A 24 -2.18 26.07 -33.88
C ILE A 24 -2.23 26.60 -35.32
N LYS A 25 -2.94 25.92 -36.23
CA LYS A 25 -3.12 26.41 -37.62
C LYS A 25 -3.79 27.78 -37.65
N LYS A 26 -4.84 27.98 -36.84
CA LYS A 26 -5.53 29.28 -36.73
C LYS A 26 -4.60 30.37 -36.18
N LYS A 27 -3.76 30.03 -35.20
CA LYS A 27 -2.76 30.95 -34.63
C LYS A 27 -1.67 31.33 -35.64
N ILE A 28 -1.21 30.37 -36.46
CA ILE A 28 -0.25 30.63 -37.55
C ILE A 28 -0.88 31.56 -38.60
N GLN A 29 -2.11 31.29 -39.05
CA GLN A 29 -2.81 32.14 -40.01
C GLN A 29 -3.00 33.57 -39.51
N LEU A 30 -3.37 33.75 -38.23
CA LEU A 30 -3.48 35.08 -37.63
C LEU A 30 -2.13 35.79 -37.56
N SER A 31 -1.07 35.07 -37.19
CA SER A 31 0.30 35.62 -37.14
C SER A 31 0.82 36.00 -38.53
N GLU A 32 0.50 35.21 -39.57
CA GLU A 32 0.81 35.53 -40.96
C GLU A 32 0.01 36.73 -41.47
N GLY A 33 -1.29 36.79 -41.16
CA GLY A 33 -2.13 37.94 -41.47
C GLY A 33 -1.62 39.22 -40.82
N GLN A 34 -1.20 39.16 -39.56
CA GLN A 34 -0.63 40.32 -38.86
C GLN A 34 0.73 40.74 -39.40
N ARG A 35 1.61 39.79 -39.76
CA ARG A 35 2.87 40.10 -40.43
C ARG A 35 2.64 40.77 -41.78
N LYS A 36 1.66 40.32 -42.55
CA LYS A 36 1.30 40.92 -43.84
C LYS A 36 0.75 42.34 -43.69
N ALA A 37 -0.19 42.56 -42.76
CA ALA A 37 -0.74 43.88 -42.48
C ALA A 37 0.34 44.88 -42.04
N ASN A 38 1.24 44.47 -41.15
CA ASN A 38 2.35 45.31 -40.70
C ASN A 38 3.32 45.65 -41.84
N PHE A 39 3.58 44.70 -42.75
CA PHE A 39 4.42 44.94 -43.91
C PHE A 39 3.78 45.96 -44.86
N GLU A 40 2.49 45.80 -45.17
CA GLU A 40 1.74 46.73 -46.02
C GLU A 40 1.66 48.14 -45.42
N GLU A 41 1.50 48.25 -44.09
CA GLU A 41 1.51 49.55 -43.39
C GLU A 41 2.88 50.23 -43.45
N CYS A 42 3.97 49.47 -43.25
CA CYS A 42 5.33 49.97 -43.40
C CYS A 42 5.60 50.46 -44.83
N ASP A 43 5.19 49.69 -45.84
CA ASP A 43 5.37 50.05 -47.25
C ASP A 43 4.55 51.29 -47.65
N ALA A 44 3.32 51.41 -47.11
CA ALA A 44 2.50 52.62 -47.27
C ALA A 44 3.17 53.86 -46.67
N LYS A 45 3.72 53.75 -45.46
CA LYS A 45 4.47 54.84 -44.81
C LYS A 45 5.72 55.23 -45.60
N ILE A 46 6.44 54.25 -46.16
CA ILE A 46 7.59 54.50 -47.03
C ILE A 46 7.16 55.29 -48.27
N ARG A 47 6.08 54.90 -48.95
CA ARG A 47 5.54 55.65 -50.10
C ARG A 47 5.14 57.07 -49.73
N GLU A 48 4.41 57.26 -48.63
CA GLU A 48 4.01 58.59 -48.17
C GLU A 48 5.22 59.49 -47.86
N SER A 49 6.25 58.93 -47.22
CA SER A 49 7.50 59.66 -46.94
C SER A 49 8.25 60.04 -48.22
N SER A 50 8.28 59.15 -49.21
CA SER A 50 8.89 59.39 -50.53
C SER A 50 8.17 60.51 -51.28
N GLU A 51 6.83 60.52 -51.25
CA GLU A 51 6.02 61.59 -51.86
C GLU A 51 6.24 62.95 -51.18
N LYS A 52 6.32 62.99 -49.83
CA LYS A 52 6.65 64.21 -49.09
C LYS A 52 8.03 64.75 -49.45
N VAL A 53 9.03 63.88 -49.57
CA VAL A 53 10.38 64.27 -50.01
C VAL A 53 10.37 64.82 -51.44
N ALA A 54 9.63 64.19 -52.36
CA ALA A 54 9.47 64.70 -53.72
C ALA A 54 8.76 66.07 -53.75
N GLY A 55 7.78 66.29 -52.87
CA GLY A 55 7.12 67.57 -52.64
C GLY A 55 8.09 68.67 -52.22
N LEU A 56 8.83 68.44 -51.14
CA LEU A 56 9.80 69.40 -50.61
C LEU A 56 10.90 69.74 -51.63
N LYS A 57 11.36 68.77 -52.41
CA LYS A 57 12.34 69.02 -53.49
C LYS A 57 11.81 69.97 -54.57
N ARG A 58 10.51 69.88 -54.92
CA ARG A 58 9.87 70.83 -55.85
C ARG A 58 9.80 72.23 -55.25
N ASP A 59 9.45 72.34 -53.97
CA ASP A 59 9.32 73.63 -53.30
C ASP A 59 10.67 74.34 -53.15
N ILE A 60 11.74 73.61 -52.83
CA ILE A 60 13.11 74.13 -52.79
C ILE A 60 13.52 74.68 -54.17
N LYS A 61 13.25 73.94 -55.25
CA LYS A 61 13.55 74.40 -56.63
C LYS A 61 12.77 75.67 -56.98
N ASN A 62 11.51 75.77 -56.56
CA ASN A 62 10.69 76.96 -56.77
C ASN A 62 11.21 78.18 -56.00
N LEU A 63 11.66 78.00 -54.76
CA LEU A 63 12.24 79.07 -53.94
C LEU A 63 13.58 79.55 -54.50
N GLN A 64 14.46 78.65 -54.94
CA GLN A 64 15.71 79.02 -55.62
C GLN A 64 15.44 79.87 -56.87
N ASN A 65 14.46 79.48 -57.70
CA ASN A 65 14.08 80.28 -58.87
C ASN A 65 13.54 81.67 -58.51
N LYS A 66 12.80 81.80 -57.40
CA LYS A 66 12.34 83.11 -56.91
C LYS A 66 13.50 83.98 -56.46
N TYR A 67 14.46 83.42 -55.72
CA TYR A 67 15.64 84.12 -55.24
C TYR A 67 16.55 84.61 -56.38
N SER A 68 16.74 83.81 -57.44
CA SER A 68 17.49 84.25 -58.62
C SER A 68 16.82 85.40 -59.38
N ARG A 69 15.48 85.51 -59.34
CA ARG A 69 14.76 86.62 -59.99
C ARG A 69 14.88 87.93 -59.21
N THR A 70 15.02 87.90 -57.89
CA THR A 70 15.11 89.12 -57.08
C THR A 70 16.47 89.79 -57.18
N ILE A 71 17.57 89.02 -57.25
CA ILE A 71 18.94 89.55 -57.38
C ILE A 71 19.13 90.38 -58.65
N ASN A 72 18.58 89.96 -59.79
CA ASN A 72 18.77 90.65 -61.07
C ASN A 72 18.07 92.02 -61.15
N ASN A 73 17.14 92.33 -60.25
CA ASN A 73 16.38 93.58 -60.26
C ASN A 73 17.01 94.68 -59.36
N GLU A 74 17.91 94.30 -58.45
CA GLU A 74 18.53 95.21 -57.47
C GLU A 74 19.73 95.97 -58.07
N ASP A 75 20.51 95.32 -58.94
CA ASP A 75 21.65 95.91 -59.68
C ASP A 75 21.26 97.02 -60.69
N VAL A 76 19.98 97.11 -61.07
CA VAL A 76 19.46 98.14 -61.99
C VAL A 76 19.08 99.43 -61.24
N ALA A 77 18.79 99.34 -59.94
CA ALA A 77 18.39 100.48 -59.12
C ALA A 77 19.59 101.32 -58.63
N GLU A 78 20.78 100.71 -58.52
CA GLU A 78 21.97 101.36 -57.94
C GLU A 78 22.71 102.30 -58.91
N LYS A 79 22.49 102.19 -60.24
CA LYS A 79 23.19 103.01 -61.26
C LYS A 79 22.54 104.37 -61.57
N VAL A 80 21.36 104.67 -61.04
CA VAL A 80 20.61 105.92 -61.32
C VAL A 80 20.80 106.97 -60.22
N ALA A 81 21.35 106.59 -59.06
CA ALA A 81 21.59 107.50 -57.96
C ALA A 81 22.98 108.15 -58.06
N GLN A 82 22.97 109.42 -58.47
CA GLN A 82 23.83 110.48 -57.89
C GLN A 82 25.11 110.89 -58.64
N THR A 83 25.04 110.94 -59.97
CA THR A 83 25.72 111.96 -60.81
C THR A 83 25.18 113.39 -60.61
N SER A 84 24.69 113.75 -59.41
CA SER A 84 24.02 115.03 -59.21
C SER A 84 24.12 115.50 -57.76
N ARG A 85 25.10 116.38 -57.48
CA ARG A 85 24.88 117.65 -56.76
C ARG A 85 26.18 118.37 -56.43
N GLU A 86 26.45 119.43 -57.19
CA GLU A 86 27.32 120.53 -56.77
C GLU A 86 26.55 121.86 -56.84
N SER A 87 26.86 122.74 -55.86
CA SER A 87 26.63 124.20 -55.82
C SER A 87 25.24 124.81 -55.63
N SER A 88 24.96 125.28 -54.41
CA SER A 88 24.75 126.73 -54.10
C SER A 88 24.52 126.98 -52.59
N ALA A 89 25.17 128.03 -52.07
CA ALA A 89 25.46 128.20 -50.64
C ALA A 89 24.36 128.82 -49.76
N CYS A 90 23.38 129.50 -50.35
CA CYS A 90 22.34 130.19 -49.59
C CYS A 90 21.14 129.27 -49.29
N VAL A 91 20.99 128.17 -50.04
CA VAL A 91 20.09 127.04 -49.69
C VAL A 91 20.68 126.20 -48.54
N ARG A 92 22.01 126.27 -48.31
CA ARG A 92 22.69 125.43 -47.30
C ARG A 92 22.28 125.73 -45.86
N LYS A 93 21.97 126.95 -45.44
CA LYS A 93 21.51 127.18 -44.05
C LYS A 93 20.13 126.56 -43.79
N ARG A 94 19.18 126.72 -44.72
CA ARG A 94 17.86 126.06 -44.64
C ARG A 94 17.97 124.53 -44.81
N GLY A 95 18.89 124.08 -45.66
CA GLY A 95 19.18 122.67 -45.89
C GLY A 95 19.95 122.00 -44.75
N LEU A 96 20.80 122.72 -44.01
CA LEU A 96 21.53 122.24 -42.83
C LEU A 96 20.61 122.16 -41.62
N GLU A 97 19.76 123.17 -41.38
CA GLU A 97 18.73 123.11 -40.33
C GLU A 97 17.75 121.95 -40.60
N GLN A 98 17.31 121.78 -41.86
CA GLN A 98 16.50 120.63 -42.27
C GLN A 98 17.28 119.32 -42.22
N ALA A 99 18.59 119.30 -42.45
CA ALA A 99 19.42 118.10 -42.32
C ALA A 99 19.62 117.71 -40.86
N ILE A 100 19.83 118.69 -39.96
CA ILE A 100 19.90 118.47 -38.51
C ILE A 100 18.55 117.94 -38.02
N GLY A 101 17.43 118.56 -38.41
CA GLY A 101 16.10 118.06 -38.08
C GLY A 101 15.86 116.63 -38.57
N LYS A 102 16.29 116.29 -39.80
CA LYS A 102 16.23 114.91 -40.31
C LYS A 102 17.13 113.95 -39.53
N VAL A 103 18.34 114.37 -39.17
CA VAL A 103 19.27 113.57 -38.38
C VAL A 103 18.75 113.37 -36.95
N ASP A 104 18.09 114.36 -36.36
CA ASP A 104 17.44 114.26 -35.05
C ASP A 104 16.21 113.35 -35.11
N GLU A 105 15.37 113.48 -36.14
CA GLU A 105 14.27 112.55 -36.43
C GLU A 105 14.78 111.11 -36.62
N ASP A 106 15.89 110.94 -37.35
CA ASP A 106 16.56 109.65 -37.52
C ASP A 106 17.16 109.14 -36.20
N ASN A 107 17.74 110.01 -35.37
CA ASN A 107 18.27 109.64 -34.05
C ASN A 107 17.15 109.16 -33.13
N ILE A 108 16.02 109.87 -33.12
CA ILE A 108 14.81 109.47 -32.38
C ILE A 108 14.28 108.14 -32.90
N ARG A 109 14.20 107.96 -34.23
CA ARG A 109 13.77 106.70 -34.85
C ARG A 109 14.70 105.54 -34.48
N LEU A 110 16.02 105.75 -34.53
CA LEU A 110 17.02 104.75 -34.19
C LEU A 110 17.01 104.42 -32.69
N ARG A 111 16.80 105.40 -31.80
CA ARG A 111 16.61 105.16 -30.36
C ARG A 111 15.37 104.31 -30.10
N LYS A 112 14.22 104.65 -30.69
CA LYS A 112 13.00 103.83 -30.59
C LYS A 112 13.22 102.42 -31.10
N LYS A 113 13.96 102.25 -32.21
CA LYS A 113 14.33 100.94 -32.75
C LYS A 113 15.28 100.18 -31.82
N LEU A 114 16.23 100.86 -31.19
CA LEU A 114 17.13 100.27 -30.19
C LEU A 114 16.36 99.82 -28.95
N ASP A 115 15.42 100.62 -28.46
CA ASP A 115 14.58 100.29 -27.30
C ASP A 115 13.67 99.09 -27.60
N LEU A 116 13.10 99.01 -28.81
CA LEU A 116 12.35 97.84 -29.28
C LEU A 116 13.23 96.59 -29.30
N VAL A 117 14.44 96.66 -29.87
CA VAL A 117 15.38 95.52 -29.92
C VAL A 117 15.82 95.10 -28.51
N LYS A 118 16.05 96.06 -27.60
CA LYS A 118 16.36 95.75 -26.19
C LYS A 118 15.19 95.02 -25.52
N TYR A 119 13.96 95.52 -25.69
CA TYR A 119 12.78 94.86 -25.14
C TYR A 119 12.60 93.43 -25.69
N GLU A 120 12.80 93.23 -26.99
CA GLU A 120 12.75 91.90 -27.61
C GLU A 120 13.86 90.98 -27.09
N SER A 121 15.09 91.50 -26.92
CA SER A 121 16.22 90.78 -26.34
C SER A 121 15.94 90.37 -24.90
N ASP A 122 15.44 91.28 -24.07
CA ASP A 122 15.12 91.02 -22.66
C ASP A 122 14.01 89.97 -22.55
N LYS A 123 12.98 90.05 -23.40
CA LYS A 123 11.91 89.05 -23.46
C LYS A 123 12.42 87.68 -23.90
N GLN A 124 13.35 87.61 -24.84
CA GLN A 124 13.98 86.35 -25.23
C GLN A 124 14.88 85.80 -24.12
N GLN A 125 15.59 86.66 -23.40
CA GLN A 125 16.42 86.29 -22.26
C GLN A 125 15.58 85.73 -21.12
N GLU A 126 14.44 86.35 -20.78
CA GLU A 126 13.49 85.83 -19.78
C GLU A 126 12.93 84.47 -20.19
N ARG A 127 12.61 84.29 -21.48
CA ARG A 127 12.14 82.98 -21.97
C ARG A 127 13.24 81.92 -21.90
N LEU A 128 14.49 82.29 -22.17
CA LEU A 128 15.62 81.39 -22.08
C LEU A 128 15.89 80.99 -20.63
N THR A 129 15.82 81.93 -19.68
CA THR A 129 16.00 81.62 -18.25
C THR A 129 14.89 80.71 -17.74
N GLN A 130 13.62 80.95 -18.12
CA GLN A 130 12.51 80.05 -17.82
C GLN A 130 12.76 78.63 -18.35
N LEU A 131 13.17 78.52 -19.62
CA LEU A 131 13.45 77.22 -20.23
C LEU A 131 14.64 76.50 -19.57
N LEU A 132 15.68 77.25 -19.16
CA LEU A 132 16.80 76.71 -18.41
C LEU A 132 16.37 76.21 -17.03
N THR A 133 15.49 76.93 -16.32
CA THR A 133 14.95 76.47 -15.04
C THR A 133 14.10 75.21 -15.20
N GLU A 134 13.24 75.14 -16.21
CA GLU A 134 12.45 73.92 -16.51
C GLU A 134 13.37 72.74 -16.86
N TYR A 135 14.44 73.00 -17.63
CA TYR A 135 15.44 71.99 -17.97
C TYR A 135 16.23 71.51 -16.75
N GLU A 136 16.67 72.40 -15.86
CA GLU A 136 17.31 72.04 -14.59
C GLU A 136 16.37 71.24 -13.70
N GLU A 137 15.07 71.56 -13.65
CA GLU A 137 14.07 70.80 -12.91
C GLU A 137 13.87 69.38 -13.47
N LEU A 138 13.81 69.25 -14.79
CA LEU A 138 13.73 67.97 -15.50
C LEU A 138 15.00 67.12 -15.29
N ILE A 139 16.19 67.74 -15.42
CA ILE A 139 17.49 67.06 -15.24
C ILE A 139 17.75 66.69 -13.79
N SER A 140 17.42 67.57 -12.84
CA SER A 140 17.61 67.29 -11.40
C SER A 140 16.84 66.04 -10.95
N GLY A 141 15.87 65.59 -11.76
CA GLY A 141 15.10 64.38 -11.54
C GLY A 141 14.30 64.44 -10.24
N LYS A 142 14.17 65.62 -9.61
CA LYS A 142 13.44 65.80 -8.36
C LYS A 142 11.99 65.38 -8.53
N ILE A 143 11.35 65.73 -9.64
CA ILE A 143 9.97 65.33 -9.96
C ILE A 143 9.88 63.80 -10.05
N ARG A 144 10.80 63.15 -10.77
CA ARG A 144 10.85 61.68 -10.91
C ARG A 144 11.06 60.97 -9.57
N LYS A 145 12.03 61.43 -8.77
CA LYS A 145 12.30 60.91 -7.41
C LYS A 145 11.10 61.09 -6.48
N THR A 146 10.35 62.18 -6.64
CA THR A 146 9.15 62.45 -5.82
C THR A 146 7.99 61.52 -6.22
N VAL A 147 7.81 61.26 -7.52
CA VAL A 147 6.83 60.30 -8.03
C VAL A 147 7.18 58.86 -7.64
N GLU A 148 8.44 58.45 -7.78
CA GLU A 148 8.90 57.11 -7.35
C GLU A 148 8.68 56.88 -5.85
N LYS A 149 8.97 57.89 -5.00
CA LYS A 149 8.73 57.80 -3.56
C LYS A 149 7.25 57.77 -3.19
N LYS A 150 6.41 58.58 -3.86
CA LYS A 150 4.99 58.72 -3.51
C LYS A 150 4.10 57.61 -4.10
N LEU A 151 4.44 57.07 -5.26
CA LEU A 151 3.62 56.07 -5.96
C LEU A 151 4.27 54.69 -6.03
N GLU A 152 5.51 54.59 -6.50
CA GLU A 152 6.12 53.26 -6.72
C GLU A 152 6.48 52.55 -5.43
N HIS A 153 7.03 53.26 -4.44
CA HIS A 153 7.41 52.64 -3.18
C HIS A 153 6.22 52.03 -2.39
N PRO A 154 5.07 52.70 -2.23
CA PRO A 154 3.91 52.09 -1.59
C PRO A 154 3.30 50.96 -2.43
N LEU A 155 3.35 51.05 -3.77
CA LEU A 155 2.90 49.96 -4.64
C LEU A 155 3.79 48.72 -4.47
N LYS A 156 5.11 48.89 -4.51
CA LYS A 156 6.10 47.82 -4.30
C LYS A 156 5.93 47.18 -2.93
N LYS A 157 5.75 47.99 -1.88
CA LYS A 157 5.45 47.48 -0.53
C LYS A 157 4.17 46.64 -0.52
N LYS A 158 3.10 47.14 -1.15
CA LYS A 158 1.83 46.41 -1.24
C LYS A 158 1.92 45.12 -2.05
N ILE A 159 2.74 45.09 -3.10
CA ILE A 159 3.03 43.87 -3.87
C ILE A 159 3.72 42.84 -2.97
N VAL A 160 4.78 43.24 -2.26
CA VAL A 160 5.49 42.35 -1.32
C VAL A 160 4.57 41.85 -0.21
N ASP A 161 3.71 42.71 0.35
CA ASP A 161 2.74 42.31 1.38
C ASP A 161 1.74 41.28 0.85
N LEU A 162 1.24 41.47 -0.38
CA LEU A 162 0.33 40.53 -1.04
C LEU A 162 1.02 39.21 -1.41
N GLU A 163 2.28 39.25 -1.85
CA GLU A 163 3.09 38.05 -2.12
C GLU A 163 3.32 37.24 -0.85
N ASN A 164 3.65 37.91 0.26
CA ASN A 164 3.80 37.27 1.57
C ASN A 164 2.47 36.67 2.06
N GLN A 165 1.36 37.38 1.87
CA GLN A 165 0.04 36.86 2.22
C GLN A 165 -0.34 35.65 1.37
N LEU A 166 -0.07 35.69 0.06
CA LEU A 166 -0.30 34.57 -0.86
C LEU A 166 0.55 33.36 -0.46
N HIS A 167 1.82 33.57 -0.15
CA HIS A 167 2.71 32.50 0.31
C HIS A 167 2.19 31.88 1.60
N ARG A 168 1.78 32.69 2.58
CA ARG A 168 1.18 32.21 3.83
C ARG A 168 -0.07 31.35 3.58
N VAL A 169 -0.98 31.82 2.72
CA VAL A 169 -2.18 31.06 2.36
C VAL A 169 -1.82 29.75 1.64
N SER A 170 -0.83 29.76 0.75
CA SER A 170 -0.35 28.56 0.06
C SER A 170 0.22 27.53 1.04
N VAL A 171 0.98 27.95 2.06
CA VAL A 171 1.51 27.06 3.10
C VAL A 171 0.36 26.47 3.93
N MET A 172 -0.58 27.30 4.38
CA MET A 172 -1.77 26.83 5.11
C MET A 172 -2.60 25.84 4.29
N GLN A 173 -2.72 26.04 2.98
CA GLN A 173 -3.40 25.11 2.09
C GLN A 173 -2.66 23.76 1.99
N MET A 174 -1.33 23.79 1.86
CA MET A 174 -0.51 22.57 1.82
C MET A 174 -0.60 21.77 3.12
N GLU A 175 -0.62 22.46 4.27
CA GLU A 175 -0.85 21.84 5.58
C GLU A 175 -2.24 21.22 5.67
N ALA A 176 -3.29 21.96 5.27
CA ALA A 176 -4.66 21.46 5.25
C ALA A 176 -4.81 20.22 4.36
N ASP A 177 -4.15 20.20 3.20
CA ASP A 177 -4.16 19.03 2.30
C ASP A 177 -3.39 17.85 2.87
N THR A 178 -2.29 18.09 3.59
CA THR A 178 -1.57 17.05 4.31
C THR A 178 -2.43 16.43 5.41
N VAL A 179 -3.13 17.27 6.18
CA VAL A 179 -4.09 16.83 7.21
C VAL A 179 -5.25 16.05 6.59
N ARG A 180 -5.84 16.54 5.48
CA ARG A 180 -6.88 15.81 4.75
C ARG A 180 -6.40 14.44 4.25
N LYS A 181 -5.18 14.36 3.71
CA LYS A 181 -4.59 13.08 3.27
C LYS A 181 -4.46 12.10 4.45
N LYS A 182 -3.97 12.57 5.60
CA LYS A 182 -3.89 11.76 6.83
C LYS A 182 -5.28 11.25 7.26
N TYR A 183 -6.28 12.11 7.35
CA TYR A 183 -7.64 11.69 7.71
C TYR A 183 -8.28 10.75 6.69
N ARG A 184 -8.00 10.93 5.39
CA ARG A 184 -8.47 9.99 4.36
C ARG A 184 -7.83 8.60 4.53
N SER A 185 -6.53 8.56 4.84
CA SER A 185 -5.82 7.31 5.14
C SER A 185 -6.41 6.61 6.36
N VAL A 186 -6.56 7.33 7.48
CA VAL A 186 -7.19 6.80 8.71
C VAL A 186 -8.60 6.28 8.43
N ARG A 187 -9.41 7.03 7.67
CA ARG A 187 -10.76 6.58 7.28
C ARG A 187 -10.74 5.32 6.42
N ALA A 188 -9.77 5.19 5.51
CA ALA A 188 -9.64 4.00 4.68
C ALA A 188 -9.26 2.77 5.52
N SER A 189 -8.28 2.90 6.42
CA SER A 189 -7.91 1.84 7.38
C SER A 189 -9.10 1.43 8.24
N LEU A 190 -9.80 2.39 8.87
CA LEU A 190 -10.97 2.08 9.70
C LEU A 190 -12.10 1.38 8.92
N LYS A 191 -12.29 1.71 7.64
CA LYS A 191 -13.25 1.01 6.78
C LYS A 191 -12.81 -0.41 6.45
N ALA A 192 -11.52 -0.62 6.21
CA ALA A 192 -10.96 -1.95 5.98
C ALA A 192 -11.09 -2.82 7.25
N ASP A 193 -10.74 -2.26 8.42
CA ASP A 193 -10.87 -2.93 9.71
C ASP A 193 -12.33 -3.28 10.00
N ALA A 194 -13.26 -2.36 9.76
CA ALA A 194 -14.69 -2.62 9.91
C ALA A 194 -15.16 -3.77 9.01
N ALA A 195 -14.71 -3.82 7.75
CA ALA A 195 -15.03 -4.92 6.84
C ALA A 195 -14.44 -6.25 7.32
N PHE A 196 -13.20 -6.24 7.82
CA PHE A 196 -12.54 -7.41 8.40
C PHE A 196 -13.24 -7.93 9.65
N TYR A 197 -13.66 -7.06 10.56
CA TYR A 197 -14.39 -7.48 11.76
C TYR A 197 -15.76 -8.06 11.41
N VAL A 198 -16.45 -7.52 10.40
CA VAL A 198 -17.72 -8.08 9.93
C VAL A 198 -17.54 -9.48 9.35
N SER A 199 -16.48 -9.74 8.56
CA SER A 199 -16.23 -11.09 8.04
C SER A 199 -15.79 -12.06 9.13
N SER A 200 -14.92 -11.62 10.05
CA SER A 200 -14.49 -12.42 11.20
C SER A 200 -15.66 -12.80 12.10
N LEU A 201 -16.57 -11.86 12.37
CA LEU A 201 -17.79 -12.12 13.15
C LEU A 201 -18.69 -13.15 12.46
N ARG A 202 -18.92 -13.02 11.15
CA ARG A 202 -19.71 -14.00 10.38
C ARG A 202 -19.09 -15.40 10.42
N ASN A 203 -17.77 -15.50 10.34
CA ASN A 203 -17.09 -16.78 10.44
C ASN A 203 -17.24 -17.40 11.84
N LEU A 204 -17.14 -16.59 12.90
CA LEU A 204 -17.37 -17.05 14.27
C LEU A 204 -18.82 -17.47 14.48
N GLU A 205 -19.79 -16.71 13.98
CA GLU A 205 -21.21 -17.07 14.01
C GLU A 205 -21.49 -18.39 13.28
N GLN A 206 -20.82 -18.61 12.13
CA GLN A 206 -20.93 -19.87 11.39
C GLN A 206 -20.34 -21.04 12.18
N ASN A 207 -19.15 -20.87 12.77
CA ASN A 207 -18.53 -21.91 13.61
C ASN A 207 -19.39 -22.25 14.82
N ILE A 208 -20.02 -21.25 15.46
CA ILE A 208 -20.95 -21.49 16.57
C ILE A 208 -22.15 -22.32 16.10
N LYS A 209 -22.73 -22.02 14.94
CA LYS A 209 -23.84 -22.81 14.38
C LYS A 209 -23.42 -24.25 14.07
N GLU A 210 -22.22 -24.44 13.54
CA GLU A 210 -21.67 -25.77 13.27
C GLU A 210 -21.49 -26.57 14.56
N GLN A 211 -20.91 -25.95 15.59
CA GLN A 211 -20.78 -26.55 16.92
C GLN A 211 -22.13 -26.86 17.57
N GLU A 212 -23.13 -25.97 17.43
CA GLU A 212 -24.49 -26.23 17.90
C GLU A 212 -25.14 -27.43 17.20
N MET A 213 -24.90 -27.59 15.89
CA MET A 213 -25.36 -28.77 15.15
C MET A 213 -24.65 -30.05 15.61
N GLU A 214 -23.34 -30.00 15.81
CA GLU A 214 -22.55 -31.13 16.32
C GLU A 214 -23.01 -31.54 17.73
N ILE A 215 -23.23 -30.58 18.63
CA ILE A 215 -23.76 -30.84 19.98
C ILE A 215 -25.13 -31.52 19.89
N LYS A 216 -26.02 -31.07 19.00
CA LYS A 216 -27.33 -31.73 18.80
C LYS A 216 -27.17 -33.17 18.30
N GLN A 217 -26.24 -33.41 17.37
CA GLN A 217 -25.96 -34.78 16.90
C GLN A 217 -25.43 -35.67 18.03
N LEU A 218 -24.47 -35.17 18.81
CA LEU A 218 -23.92 -35.90 19.96
C LEU A 218 -24.97 -36.16 21.06
N GLN A 219 -25.91 -35.24 21.27
CA GLN A 219 -27.05 -35.45 22.16
C GLN A 219 -27.95 -36.58 21.66
N GLY A 220 -28.24 -36.63 20.35
CA GLY A 220 -28.99 -37.75 19.75
C GLY A 220 -28.30 -39.10 19.95
N VAL A 221 -26.99 -39.19 19.67
CA VAL A 221 -26.21 -40.42 19.92
C VAL A 221 -26.23 -40.82 21.39
N LYS A 222 -26.17 -39.84 22.31
CA LYS A 222 -26.27 -40.11 23.75
C LYS A 222 -27.64 -40.67 24.13
N GLU A 223 -28.72 -40.11 23.59
CA GLU A 223 -30.08 -40.59 23.81
C GLU A 223 -30.23 -42.03 23.31
N GLU A 224 -29.80 -42.32 22.09
CA GLU A 224 -29.78 -43.69 21.53
C GLU A 224 -28.96 -44.67 22.41
N ALA A 225 -27.78 -44.24 22.89
CA ALA A 225 -26.96 -45.06 23.77
C ALA A 225 -27.62 -45.33 25.14
N VAL A 226 -28.36 -44.36 25.68
CA VAL A 226 -29.13 -44.53 26.92
C VAL A 226 -30.29 -45.49 26.70
N GLU A 227 -31.03 -45.34 25.60
CA GLU A 227 -32.12 -46.26 25.22
C GLU A 227 -31.61 -47.69 25.08
N LEU A 228 -30.52 -47.91 24.33
CA LEU A 228 -29.92 -49.23 24.16
C LEU A 228 -29.48 -49.86 25.49
N ARG A 229 -28.89 -49.05 26.38
CA ARG A 229 -28.51 -49.51 27.72
C ARG A 229 -29.73 -49.92 28.53
N ASP A 230 -30.80 -49.14 28.49
CA ASP A 230 -31.99 -49.38 29.29
C ASP A 230 -32.77 -50.61 28.74
N ILE A 231 -32.85 -50.78 27.41
CA ILE A 231 -33.35 -52.02 26.77
C ILE A 231 -32.51 -53.23 27.22
N THR A 232 -31.18 -53.12 27.20
CA THR A 232 -30.30 -54.22 27.60
C THR A 232 -30.50 -54.60 29.07
N LYS A 233 -30.68 -53.60 29.95
CA LYS A 233 -31.01 -53.84 31.36
C LYS A 233 -32.36 -54.52 31.51
N GLU A 234 -33.38 -54.08 30.78
CA GLU A 234 -34.71 -54.70 30.81
C GLU A 234 -34.64 -56.17 30.38
N VAL A 235 -33.96 -56.46 29.27
CA VAL A 235 -33.73 -57.84 28.79
C VAL A 235 -33.01 -58.68 29.83
N LEU A 236 -31.96 -58.15 30.47
CA LEU A 236 -31.25 -58.85 31.54
C LEU A 236 -32.18 -59.17 32.72
N THR A 237 -32.95 -58.20 33.20
CA THR A 237 -33.89 -58.43 34.31
C THR A 237 -34.96 -59.46 33.95
N GLN A 238 -35.44 -59.46 32.71
CA GLN A 238 -36.42 -60.44 32.25
C GLN A 238 -35.83 -61.86 32.20
N GLN A 239 -34.58 -61.99 31.74
CA GLN A 239 -33.86 -63.27 31.74
C GLN A 239 -33.58 -63.77 33.17
N GLU A 240 -33.24 -62.88 34.11
CA GLU A 240 -33.07 -63.23 35.52
C GLU A 240 -34.39 -63.75 36.12
N ILE A 241 -35.51 -63.06 35.87
CA ILE A 241 -36.85 -63.50 36.30
C ILE A 241 -37.20 -64.86 35.69
N GLU A 242 -36.98 -65.06 34.39
CA GLU A 242 -37.25 -66.33 33.71
C GLU A 242 -36.39 -67.47 34.28
N ALA A 243 -35.10 -67.21 34.53
CA ALA A 243 -34.19 -68.17 35.15
C ALA A 243 -34.65 -68.54 36.57
N MET A 244 -35.09 -67.56 37.38
CA MET A 244 -35.69 -67.80 38.68
C MET A 244 -36.96 -68.64 38.60
N HIS A 245 -37.86 -68.36 37.65
CA HIS A 245 -39.07 -69.15 37.42
C HIS A 245 -38.77 -70.60 37.06
N LYS A 246 -37.89 -70.83 36.08
CA LYS A 246 -37.44 -72.18 35.70
C LYS A 246 -36.77 -72.91 36.87
N SER A 247 -36.02 -72.19 37.72
CA SER A 247 -35.46 -72.79 38.93
C SER A 247 -36.55 -73.23 39.91
N LYS A 248 -37.53 -72.35 40.19
CA LYS A 248 -38.67 -72.68 41.06
C LYS A 248 -39.49 -73.85 40.53
N GLU A 249 -39.72 -73.92 39.22
CA GLU A 249 -40.42 -75.05 38.59
C GLU A 249 -39.66 -76.37 38.79
N ARG A 250 -38.33 -76.37 38.58
CA ARG A 250 -37.49 -77.54 38.88
C ARG A 250 -37.55 -77.92 40.36
N ASP A 251 -37.48 -76.95 41.26
CA ASP A 251 -37.54 -77.20 42.71
C ASP A 251 -38.91 -77.78 43.12
N ASN A 252 -40.01 -77.27 42.57
CA ASN A 252 -41.35 -77.81 42.78
C ASN A 252 -41.45 -79.26 42.30
N VAL A 253 -40.93 -79.56 41.10
CA VAL A 253 -40.91 -80.94 40.57
C VAL A 253 -40.08 -81.86 41.49
N ILE A 254 -38.94 -81.40 42.00
CA ILE A 254 -38.11 -82.16 42.95
C ILE A 254 -38.88 -82.39 44.27
N LEU A 255 -39.59 -81.38 44.78
CA LEU A 255 -40.42 -81.50 45.99
C LEU A 255 -41.55 -82.50 45.78
N ASP A 256 -42.26 -82.46 44.65
CA ASP A 256 -43.31 -83.42 44.30
C ASP A 256 -42.76 -84.85 44.27
N TYR A 257 -41.58 -85.07 43.67
CA TYR A 257 -40.94 -86.39 43.67
C TYR A 257 -40.51 -86.83 45.07
N ARG A 258 -39.96 -85.91 45.89
CA ARG A 258 -39.62 -86.21 47.29
C ARG A 258 -40.87 -86.60 48.09
N GLN A 259 -41.99 -85.91 47.88
CA GLN A 259 -43.25 -86.25 48.51
C GLN A 259 -43.74 -87.64 48.10
N ARG A 260 -43.75 -87.96 46.80
CA ARG A 260 -44.13 -89.30 46.32
C ARG A 260 -43.24 -90.41 46.88
N VAL A 261 -41.94 -90.16 47.02
CA VAL A 261 -41.00 -91.11 47.64
C VAL A 261 -41.31 -91.27 49.12
N GLU A 262 -41.58 -90.18 49.85
CA GLU A 262 -41.94 -90.23 51.26
C GLU A 262 -43.28 -90.92 51.50
N ASP A 263 -44.30 -90.65 50.68
CA ASP A 263 -45.59 -91.34 50.71
C ASP A 263 -45.39 -92.85 50.48
N ARG A 264 -44.58 -93.22 49.48
CA ARG A 264 -44.25 -94.63 49.22
C ARG A 264 -43.46 -95.26 50.36
N ARG A 265 -42.55 -94.51 50.99
CA ARG A 265 -41.80 -94.95 52.18
C ARG A 265 -42.74 -95.21 53.34
N MET A 266 -43.70 -94.32 53.58
CA MET A 266 -44.73 -94.45 54.63
C MET A 266 -45.66 -95.64 54.37
N ASP A 267 -46.08 -95.85 53.12
CA ASP A 267 -46.88 -97.02 52.71
C ASP A 267 -46.10 -98.33 52.90
N LEU A 268 -44.83 -98.35 52.49
CA LEU A 268 -43.95 -99.50 52.70
C LEU A 268 -43.69 -99.75 54.18
N GLU A 269 -43.50 -98.70 55.00
CA GLU A 269 -43.34 -98.81 56.44
C GLU A 269 -44.64 -99.33 57.10
N ARG A 270 -45.81 -98.92 56.61
CA ARG A 270 -47.10 -99.48 57.04
C ARG A 270 -47.23 -100.95 56.66
N LEU A 271 -46.81 -101.32 55.44
CA LEU A 271 -46.81 -102.70 54.96
C LEU A 271 -45.78 -103.56 55.72
N GLU A 272 -44.60 -103.02 56.02
CA GLU A 272 -43.54 -103.64 56.80
C GLU A 272 -44.02 -103.91 58.23
N ARG A 273 -44.67 -102.94 58.87
CA ARG A 273 -45.30 -103.13 60.18
C ARG A 273 -46.42 -104.19 60.16
N MET A 274 -47.02 -104.46 59.00
CA MET A 274 -48.08 -105.47 58.82
C MET A 274 -47.53 -106.86 58.45
N ILE A 275 -46.45 -106.92 57.65
CA ILE A 275 -45.85 -108.16 57.14
C ILE A 275 -44.75 -108.68 58.07
N PHE A 276 -44.05 -107.79 58.78
CA PHE A 276 -42.97 -108.12 59.70
C PHE A 276 -43.20 -107.47 61.08
N PRO A 277 -44.00 -108.09 61.96
CA PRO A 277 -43.90 -107.80 63.39
C PRO A 277 -42.53 -108.31 63.85
N THR A 278 -41.58 -107.39 64.01
CA THR A 278 -40.25 -107.54 64.62
C THR A 278 -39.77 -108.99 64.77
N THR A 279 -38.95 -109.51 63.83
CA THR A 279 -37.84 -110.44 64.13
C THR A 279 -36.92 -110.55 62.92
N ARG A 280 -35.62 -110.45 63.21
CA ARG A 280 -34.46 -110.39 62.31
C ARG A 280 -34.11 -111.74 61.65
N LEU A 281 -33.18 -111.64 60.69
CA LEU A 281 -32.11 -112.60 60.29
C LEU A 281 -32.31 -113.38 58.95
N PRO A 282 -31.20 -113.75 58.25
CA PRO A 282 -30.85 -113.17 56.95
C PRO A 282 -30.44 -114.25 55.89
N PRO A 283 -29.52 -113.97 54.93
CA PRO A 283 -29.76 -114.02 53.49
C PRO A 283 -29.32 -115.34 52.82
N ARG A 284 -29.82 -115.63 51.61
CA ARG A 284 -29.18 -116.61 50.72
C ARG A 284 -29.55 -116.47 49.24
N ASP A 285 -28.56 -116.79 48.45
CA ASP A 285 -28.34 -116.55 47.03
C ASP A 285 -29.04 -117.55 46.07
N ASP A 286 -28.83 -117.23 44.79
CA ASP A 286 -28.69 -118.08 43.60
C ASP A 286 -29.91 -118.31 42.66
N ASP A 287 -29.76 -117.68 41.49
CA ASP A 287 -29.94 -118.16 40.11
C ASP A 287 -30.86 -119.35 39.84
N PHE A 288 -31.77 -119.22 38.86
CA PHE A 288 -31.98 -120.26 37.85
C PHE A 288 -32.59 -119.70 36.54
N ASP A 289 -31.82 -119.86 35.46
CA ASP A 289 -32.26 -119.91 34.07
C ASP A 289 -33.29 -121.04 33.84
N VAL A 290 -34.24 -120.83 32.92
CA VAL A 290 -34.89 -121.94 32.19
C VAL A 290 -34.95 -121.58 30.70
N ALA A 291 -34.18 -122.34 29.94
CA ALA A 291 -34.23 -122.46 28.49
C ALA A 291 -34.94 -123.78 28.12
N GLU A 292 -35.82 -123.77 27.11
CA GLU A 292 -36.19 -124.96 26.32
C GLU A 292 -36.78 -124.48 24.99
N LYS A 293 -36.06 -124.55 23.85
CA LYS A 293 -35.98 -125.65 22.84
C LYS A 293 -37.36 -126.09 22.32
N ARG A 294 -37.67 -125.82 21.02
CA ARG A 294 -37.61 -126.74 19.84
C ARG A 294 -38.65 -127.87 19.93
N GLU A 295 -39.44 -128.25 18.93
CA GLU A 295 -39.26 -128.31 17.47
C GLU A 295 -40.65 -128.59 16.79
N GLU A 296 -40.81 -128.10 15.54
CA GLU A 296 -41.47 -128.67 14.34
C GLU A 296 -42.75 -129.57 14.41
N ASN A 297 -43.84 -129.23 13.68
CA ASN A 297 -44.08 -129.58 12.26
C ASN A 297 -45.54 -129.36 11.75
N GLY A 298 -45.66 -128.74 10.57
CA GLY A 298 -46.65 -128.96 9.48
C GLY A 298 -48.12 -128.52 9.65
N VAL A 299 -48.88 -128.04 8.66
CA VAL A 299 -48.78 -127.72 7.22
C VAL A 299 -50.07 -126.93 6.88
N ASP A 300 -50.03 -125.95 5.97
CA ASP A 300 -50.92 -125.82 4.79
C ASP A 300 -51.22 -124.37 4.32
N ASN A 301 -50.70 -124.10 3.11
CA ASN A 301 -51.32 -123.44 1.97
C ASN A 301 -51.85 -122.00 2.06
N ILE A 302 -50.99 -121.01 1.72
CA ILE A 302 -51.37 -119.85 0.85
C ILE A 302 -50.14 -119.44 0.00
N GLU A 303 -49.86 -120.21 -1.07
CA GLU A 303 -49.03 -119.73 -2.19
C GLU A 303 -49.94 -119.07 -3.23
N GLY A 304 -49.64 -117.81 -3.62
CA GLY A 304 -50.29 -117.28 -4.82
C GLY A 304 -50.09 -115.82 -5.20
N ILE A 305 -49.69 -114.90 -4.30
CA ILE A 305 -49.70 -113.45 -4.63
C ILE A 305 -48.34 -112.74 -4.44
N SER A 306 -47.38 -113.28 -3.67
CA SER A 306 -46.08 -112.62 -3.43
C SER A 306 -44.94 -112.91 -4.43
N LYS A 307 -45.07 -113.89 -5.34
CA LYS A 307 -43.93 -114.32 -6.17
C LYS A 307 -43.52 -113.26 -7.22
N GLY A 308 -44.46 -112.53 -7.83
CA GLY A 308 -44.17 -111.52 -8.85
C GLY A 308 -43.48 -110.26 -8.30
N GLU A 309 -43.95 -109.75 -7.17
CA GLU A 309 -43.33 -108.60 -6.50
C GLU A 309 -41.95 -108.96 -5.94
N MET A 310 -41.81 -110.16 -5.36
CA MET A 310 -40.51 -110.66 -4.87
C MET A 310 -39.48 -110.82 -5.99
N THR A 311 -39.90 -111.28 -7.19
CA THR A 311 -39.01 -111.36 -8.35
C THR A 311 -38.61 -109.97 -8.88
N TYR A 312 -39.54 -109.02 -8.95
CA TYR A 312 -39.25 -107.65 -9.40
C TYR A 312 -38.33 -106.90 -8.43
N LEU A 313 -38.59 -107.00 -7.12
CA LEU A 313 -37.72 -106.45 -6.08
C LEU A 313 -36.33 -107.10 -6.12
N GLY A 314 -36.24 -108.41 -6.32
CA GLY A 314 -34.97 -109.12 -6.49
C GLY A 314 -34.14 -108.63 -7.68
N GLU A 315 -34.78 -108.42 -8.84
CA GLU A 315 -34.13 -107.82 -10.01
C GLU A 315 -33.70 -106.36 -9.79
N ALA A 316 -34.51 -105.57 -9.08
CA ALA A 316 -34.15 -104.20 -8.71
C ALA A 316 -32.94 -104.16 -7.75
N PHE A 317 -32.90 -105.04 -6.76
CA PHE A 317 -31.77 -105.15 -5.82
C PHE A 317 -30.49 -105.67 -6.49
N THR A 318 -30.59 -106.61 -7.43
CA THR A 318 -29.40 -107.05 -8.19
C THR A 318 -28.84 -105.95 -9.09
N LYS A 319 -29.70 -105.15 -9.72
CA LYS A 319 -29.28 -103.94 -10.46
C LYS A 319 -28.62 -102.92 -9.54
N LEU A 320 -29.24 -102.59 -8.41
CA LEU A 320 -28.68 -101.67 -7.42
C LEU A 320 -27.34 -102.17 -6.85
N ARG A 321 -27.23 -103.47 -6.59
CA ARG A 321 -26.00 -104.10 -6.13
C ARG A 321 -24.87 -104.00 -7.17
N SER A 322 -25.18 -104.23 -8.45
CA SER A 322 -24.21 -104.06 -9.54
C SER A 322 -23.76 -102.61 -9.72
N ALA A 323 -24.68 -101.65 -9.59
CA ALA A 323 -24.39 -100.22 -9.72
C ALA A 323 -23.61 -99.66 -8.52
N THR A 324 -23.87 -100.18 -7.32
CA THR A 324 -23.16 -99.77 -6.09
C THR A 324 -21.88 -100.56 -5.86
N GLY A 325 -21.65 -101.68 -6.56
CA GLY A 325 -20.46 -102.52 -6.40
C GLY A 325 -20.37 -103.19 -5.04
N VAL A 326 -21.52 -103.54 -4.45
CA VAL A 326 -21.65 -104.19 -3.13
C VAL A 326 -21.97 -105.67 -3.33
N THR A 327 -21.68 -106.56 -2.38
CA THR A 327 -21.94 -108.02 -2.53
C THR A 327 -23.22 -108.48 -1.84
N ARG A 328 -23.67 -107.78 -0.79
CA ARG A 328 -24.92 -108.06 -0.05
C ARG A 328 -25.96 -106.98 -0.27
N ASN A 329 -27.25 -107.36 -0.27
CA ASN A 329 -28.34 -106.40 -0.50
C ASN A 329 -28.48 -105.39 0.66
N GLU A 330 -28.15 -105.81 1.88
CA GLU A 330 -28.19 -104.99 3.11
C GLU A 330 -27.21 -103.81 3.05
N GLU A 331 -26.01 -104.03 2.52
CA GLU A 331 -24.91 -103.06 2.46
C GLU A 331 -25.11 -101.97 1.38
N VAL A 332 -26.07 -102.15 0.45
CA VAL A 332 -26.37 -101.18 -0.61
C VAL A 332 -26.85 -99.86 -0.01
N LEU A 333 -27.71 -99.94 1.02
CA LEU A 333 -28.25 -98.77 1.70
C LEU A 333 -27.15 -98.00 2.44
N ASP A 334 -26.29 -98.71 3.17
CA ASP A 334 -25.19 -98.10 3.92
C ASP A 334 -24.20 -97.36 3.01
N ARG A 335 -23.93 -97.90 1.81
CA ARG A 335 -23.07 -97.22 0.83
C ARG A 335 -23.69 -95.94 0.29
N PHE A 336 -25.00 -95.92 0.02
CA PHE A 336 -25.70 -94.69 -0.37
C PHE A 336 -25.76 -93.67 0.76
N LEU A 337 -25.99 -94.11 2.01
CA LEU A 337 -25.97 -93.24 3.18
C LEU A 337 -24.56 -92.63 3.40
N GLY A 338 -23.51 -93.43 3.25
CA GLY A 338 -22.12 -92.98 3.31
C GLY A 338 -21.74 -92.02 2.19
N GLN A 339 -22.16 -92.29 0.95
CA GLN A 339 -21.98 -91.36 -0.18
C GLN A 339 -22.73 -90.05 0.01
N ARG A 340 -23.97 -90.11 0.52
CA ARG A 340 -24.77 -88.92 0.84
C ARG A 340 -24.09 -88.09 1.93
N ALA A 341 -23.63 -88.72 3.01
CA ALA A 341 -22.91 -88.04 4.08
C ALA A 341 -21.59 -87.41 3.60
N THR A 342 -20.85 -88.10 2.73
CA THR A 342 -19.61 -87.58 2.14
C THR A 342 -19.88 -86.39 1.22
N LYS A 343 -20.92 -86.48 0.37
CA LYS A 343 -21.36 -85.38 -0.49
C LYS A 343 -21.77 -84.16 0.34
N GLU A 344 -22.55 -84.36 1.40
CA GLU A 344 -22.99 -83.29 2.29
C GLU A 344 -21.80 -82.64 3.02
N LYS A 345 -20.84 -83.45 3.51
CA LYS A 345 -19.62 -82.95 4.13
C LYS A 345 -18.75 -82.13 3.17
N LEU A 346 -18.57 -82.60 1.93
CA LEU A 346 -17.84 -81.85 0.90
C LEU A 346 -18.56 -80.57 0.50
N GLN A 347 -19.89 -80.58 0.44
CA GLN A 347 -20.67 -79.39 0.17
C GLN A 347 -20.53 -78.36 1.30
N LYS A 348 -20.63 -78.78 2.57
CA LYS A 348 -20.38 -77.92 3.73
C LYS A 348 -18.96 -77.36 3.73
N MET A 349 -17.96 -78.18 3.41
CA MET A 349 -16.57 -77.73 3.30
C MET A 349 -16.40 -76.71 2.16
N ARG A 350 -17.04 -76.94 1.00
CA ARG A 350 -17.01 -76.00 -0.12
C ARG A 350 -17.67 -74.67 0.24
N THR A 351 -18.84 -74.67 0.87
CA THR A 351 -19.52 -73.43 1.27
C THR A 351 -18.71 -72.68 2.33
N ALA A 352 -18.17 -73.38 3.34
CA ALA A 352 -17.30 -72.77 4.33
C ALA A 352 -16.03 -72.17 3.70
N MET A 353 -15.38 -72.87 2.77
CA MET A 353 -14.21 -72.34 2.07
C MET A 353 -14.55 -71.13 1.17
N GLU A 354 -15.73 -71.11 0.54
CA GLU A 354 -16.16 -69.97 -0.27
C GLU A 354 -16.47 -68.75 0.62
N GLU A 355 -17.13 -68.96 1.76
CA GLU A 355 -17.39 -67.91 2.76
C GLU A 355 -16.09 -67.35 3.33
N ASP A 356 -15.15 -68.22 3.70
CA ASP A 356 -13.82 -67.82 4.17
C ASP A 356 -13.08 -67.02 3.11
N LYS A 357 -13.09 -67.48 1.84
CA LYS A 357 -12.48 -66.76 0.72
C LYS A 357 -13.09 -65.38 0.53
N ILE A 358 -14.41 -65.25 0.55
CA ILE A 358 -15.11 -63.96 0.44
C ILE A 358 -14.71 -63.03 1.60
N SER A 359 -14.64 -63.57 2.83
CA SER A 359 -14.26 -62.78 4.01
C SER A 359 -12.81 -62.27 3.93
N LEU A 360 -11.89 -63.11 3.45
CA LEU A 360 -10.49 -62.76 3.25
C LEU A 360 -10.31 -61.76 2.11
N GLU A 361 -11.06 -61.89 1.03
CA GLU A 361 -11.04 -60.93 -0.08
C GLU A 361 -11.56 -59.56 0.36
N LYS A 362 -12.64 -59.52 1.15
CA LYS A 362 -13.14 -58.28 1.77
C LYS A 362 -12.10 -57.67 2.71
N ARG A 363 -11.45 -58.47 3.55
CA ARG A 363 -10.40 -57.96 4.44
C ARG A 363 -9.18 -57.46 3.67
N ARG A 364 -8.78 -58.11 2.57
CA ARG A 364 -7.72 -57.63 1.68
C ARG A 364 -8.07 -56.28 1.06
N GLN A 365 -9.30 -56.11 0.56
CA GLN A 365 -9.77 -54.85 0.00
C GLN A 365 -9.77 -53.73 1.06
N GLN A 366 -10.24 -54.02 2.28
CA GLN A 366 -10.19 -53.07 3.41
C GLN A 366 -8.76 -52.62 3.71
N LEU A 367 -7.83 -53.57 3.85
CA LEU A 367 -6.42 -53.25 4.12
C LEU A 367 -5.77 -52.47 2.97
N THR A 368 -6.14 -52.76 1.72
CA THR A 368 -5.62 -52.03 0.56
C THR A 368 -6.13 -50.59 0.55
N ALA A 369 -7.42 -50.38 0.84
CA ALA A 369 -8.01 -49.05 0.97
C ALA A 369 -7.40 -48.27 2.15
N GLU A 370 -7.13 -48.93 3.27
CA GLU A 370 -6.47 -48.31 4.43
C GLU A 370 -5.03 -47.89 4.10
N ILE A 371 -4.27 -48.74 3.39
CA ILE A 371 -2.92 -48.41 2.92
C ILE A 371 -2.95 -47.24 1.94
N GLU A 372 -3.90 -47.21 0.99
CA GLU A 372 -4.06 -46.08 0.07
C GLU A 372 -4.38 -44.80 0.81
N MET A 373 -5.35 -44.84 1.72
CA MET A 373 -5.71 -43.70 2.56
C MET A 373 -4.52 -43.18 3.37
N GLN A 374 -3.75 -44.06 4.00
CA GLN A 374 -2.55 -43.69 4.75
C GLN A 374 -1.46 -43.09 3.86
N LYS A 375 -1.26 -43.61 2.65
CA LYS A 375 -0.30 -43.03 1.69
C LYS A 375 -0.68 -41.61 1.28
N PHE A 376 -1.96 -41.34 1.07
CA PHE A 376 -2.44 -40.01 0.69
C PHE A 376 -2.51 -39.05 1.87
N SER A 377 -2.74 -39.52 3.09
CA SER A 377 -2.65 -38.68 4.28
C SER A 377 -1.20 -38.31 4.59
N GLU A 378 -0.28 -39.25 4.51
CA GLU A 378 1.14 -39.00 4.78
C GLU A 378 1.75 -38.00 3.78
N THR A 379 1.42 -38.11 2.49
CA THR A 379 1.90 -37.14 1.49
C THR A 379 1.28 -35.77 1.69
N LYS A 380 -0.02 -35.70 1.99
CA LYS A 380 -0.70 -34.42 2.27
C LYS A 380 -0.14 -33.74 3.51
N ASP A 381 0.09 -34.47 4.59
CA ASP A 381 0.63 -33.93 5.83
C ASP A 381 2.10 -33.52 5.66
N ALA A 382 2.89 -34.29 4.90
CA ALA A 382 4.28 -33.93 4.57
C ALA A 382 4.35 -32.65 3.73
N ASP A 383 3.48 -32.49 2.73
CA ASP A 383 3.43 -31.29 1.89
C ASP A 383 2.96 -30.06 2.69
N GLN A 384 1.94 -30.22 3.55
CA GLN A 384 1.49 -29.16 4.45
C GLN A 384 2.58 -28.75 5.44
N ASN A 385 3.26 -29.72 6.06
CA ASN A 385 4.38 -29.47 6.97
C ASN A 385 5.54 -28.76 6.25
N ALA A 386 5.86 -29.14 5.01
CA ALA A 386 6.88 -28.47 4.22
C ALA A 386 6.49 -27.01 3.91
N GLU A 387 5.22 -26.75 3.57
CA GLU A 387 4.72 -25.39 3.35
C GLU A 387 4.77 -24.55 4.63
N GLU A 388 4.40 -25.11 5.78
CA GLU A 388 4.51 -24.43 7.07
C GLU A 388 5.96 -24.16 7.47
N LEU A 389 6.87 -25.11 7.26
CA LEU A 389 8.30 -24.93 7.49
C LEU A 389 8.87 -23.82 6.61
N THR A 390 8.50 -23.73 5.33
CA THR A 390 8.96 -22.63 4.45
C THR A 390 8.40 -21.28 4.91
N LYS A 391 7.14 -21.22 5.35
CA LYS A 391 6.53 -20.02 5.95
C LYS A 391 7.23 -19.60 7.25
N LEU A 392 7.60 -20.54 8.11
CA LEU A 392 8.36 -20.23 9.32
C LEU A 392 9.79 -19.78 8.99
N THR A 393 10.46 -20.44 8.05
CA THR A 393 11.82 -20.10 7.63
C THR A 393 11.88 -18.70 7.03
N THR A 394 10.89 -18.32 6.21
CA THR A 394 10.79 -16.96 5.64
C THR A 394 10.52 -15.90 6.72
N LYS A 395 9.67 -16.19 7.71
CA LYS A 395 9.45 -15.31 8.87
C LYS A 395 10.72 -15.13 9.71
N ILE A 396 11.44 -16.22 9.98
CA ILE A 396 12.71 -16.17 10.72
C ILE A 396 13.74 -15.33 9.96
N ALA A 397 13.88 -15.53 8.65
CA ALA A 397 14.80 -14.75 7.83
C ALA A 397 14.46 -13.25 7.84
N ALA A 398 13.17 -12.90 7.73
CA ALA A 398 12.72 -11.51 7.81
C ALA A 398 12.97 -10.89 9.20
N GLU A 399 12.78 -11.64 10.27
CA GLU A 399 13.05 -11.14 11.63
C GLU A 399 14.55 -10.97 11.89
N ILE A 400 15.40 -11.88 11.39
CA ILE A 400 16.86 -11.73 11.43
C ILE A 400 17.30 -10.48 10.67
N GLU A 401 16.76 -10.23 9.48
CA GLU A 401 17.07 -9.01 8.71
C GLU A 401 16.66 -7.75 9.47
N ARG A 402 15.47 -7.77 10.09
CA ARG A 402 14.98 -6.67 10.92
C ARG A 402 15.89 -6.43 12.14
N GLN A 403 16.34 -7.49 12.80
CA GLN A 403 17.26 -7.41 13.92
C GLN A 403 18.60 -6.81 13.50
N VAL A 404 19.19 -7.29 12.40
CA VAL A 404 20.47 -6.76 11.87
C VAL A 404 20.35 -5.26 11.52
N ASN A 405 19.22 -4.84 10.95
CA ASN A 405 19.00 -3.43 10.65
C ASN A 405 18.84 -2.59 11.93
N ALA A 406 18.11 -3.10 12.93
CA ALA A 406 17.99 -2.43 14.23
C ALA A 406 19.34 -2.33 14.96
N GLU A 407 20.17 -3.36 14.89
CA GLU A 407 21.53 -3.37 15.46
C GLU A 407 22.43 -2.33 14.77
N LYS A 408 22.36 -2.19 13.44
CA LYS A 408 23.09 -1.14 12.70
C LYS A 408 22.67 0.26 13.12
N GLU A 409 21.37 0.52 13.23
CA GLU A 409 20.85 1.81 13.69
C GLU A 409 21.25 2.09 15.15
N ASN A 410 21.22 1.07 16.01
CA ASN A 410 21.65 1.20 17.40
C ASN A 410 23.15 1.53 17.50
N LEU A 411 24.00 0.86 16.71
CA LEU A 411 25.43 1.19 16.61
C LEU A 411 25.64 2.62 16.11
N HIS A 412 24.83 3.09 15.15
CA HIS A 412 24.90 4.47 14.68
C HIS A 412 24.53 5.47 15.80
N VAL A 413 23.46 5.22 16.54
CA VAL A 413 23.04 6.06 17.67
C VAL A 413 24.08 6.05 18.79
N GLN A 414 24.65 4.89 19.13
CA GLN A 414 25.74 4.78 20.10
C GLN A 414 26.96 5.59 19.66
N GLY A 415 27.34 5.54 18.38
CA GLY A 415 28.42 6.38 17.84
C GLY A 415 28.17 7.87 18.02
N ILE A 416 26.94 8.33 17.75
CA ILE A 416 26.55 9.74 18.00
C ILE A 416 26.61 10.08 19.49
N ILE A 417 26.15 9.19 20.36
CA ILE A 417 26.20 9.38 21.82
C ILE A 417 27.64 9.50 22.29
N ASP A 418 28.56 8.67 21.79
CA ASP A 418 29.99 8.73 22.10
C ASP A 418 30.63 10.03 21.59
N GLU A 419 30.24 10.51 20.40
CA GLU A 419 30.66 11.81 19.87
C GLU A 419 30.18 12.97 20.76
N ILE A 420 28.92 12.95 21.19
CA ILE A 420 28.35 13.94 22.10
C ILE A 420 29.09 13.91 23.44
N ALA A 421 29.32 12.73 24.01
CA ALA A 421 30.05 12.59 25.27
C ALA A 421 31.48 13.16 25.15
N LYS A 422 32.20 12.89 24.05
CA LYS A 422 33.51 13.50 23.78
C LYS A 422 33.45 15.02 23.68
N MET A 423 32.45 15.56 22.98
CA MET A 423 32.27 17.02 22.86
C MET A 423 31.99 17.68 24.21
N LEU A 424 31.09 17.09 25.01
CA LEU A 424 30.76 17.58 26.35
C LEU A 424 31.97 17.49 27.28
N TRP A 425 32.71 16.39 27.25
CA TRP A 425 33.94 16.22 28.01
C TRP A 425 34.98 17.29 27.65
N ASN A 426 35.23 17.52 26.37
CA ASN A 426 36.13 18.57 25.89
C ASN A 426 35.71 19.98 26.36
N LEU A 427 34.40 20.23 26.45
CA LEU A 427 33.88 21.51 26.93
C LEU A 427 34.06 21.66 28.45
N CYS A 428 33.81 20.58 29.21
CA CYS A 428 34.06 20.52 30.65
C CYS A 428 35.55 20.66 31.02
N ASP A 429 36.45 20.14 30.18
CA ASP A 429 37.91 20.27 30.35
C ASP A 429 38.38 21.72 30.11
N LYS A 430 37.83 22.41 29.09
CA LYS A 430 38.10 23.84 28.87
C LYS A 430 37.63 24.74 30.03
N LEU A 431 36.66 24.28 30.83
CA LEU A 431 36.16 24.97 32.01
C LEU A 431 36.77 24.43 33.32
N ARG A 432 37.89 23.69 33.24
CA ARG A 432 38.55 23.09 34.40
C ARG A 432 38.97 24.12 35.45
N ASP A 433 39.44 25.29 35.03
CA ASP A 433 39.99 26.30 35.94
C ASP A 433 38.93 27.13 36.69
N VAL A 434 37.64 26.89 36.41
CA VAL A 434 36.52 27.69 36.93
C VAL A 434 35.89 27.09 38.19
N SER A 435 36.09 25.79 38.44
CA SER A 435 35.46 25.05 39.54
C SER A 435 36.44 24.03 40.15
N GLU A 436 36.42 23.84 41.49
CA GLU A 436 37.26 22.84 42.19
C GLU A 436 36.84 21.38 41.94
N THR A 437 35.70 21.14 41.28
CA THR A 437 35.21 19.80 40.96
C THR A 437 36.06 19.16 39.86
N SER A 438 37.02 18.33 40.27
CA SER A 438 37.93 17.59 39.38
C SER A 438 37.16 16.55 38.56
N LEU A 439 37.46 16.48 37.25
CA LEU A 439 37.06 15.36 36.39
C LEU A 439 37.77 14.09 36.88
N SER A 440 37.08 12.95 36.90
CA SER A 440 37.73 11.66 37.13
C SER A 440 38.68 11.35 35.96
N ASP A 441 39.94 11.00 36.23
CA ASP A 441 41.01 10.73 35.24
C ASP A 441 40.79 9.48 34.35
N ASN A 442 39.58 8.93 34.28
CA ASN A 442 39.30 7.70 33.52
C ASN A 442 38.93 8.04 32.07
N VAL A 443 39.95 8.18 31.24
CA VAL A 443 39.88 8.49 29.79
C VAL A 443 39.24 7.38 28.95
N ASP A 444 39.10 6.16 29.49
CA ASP A 444 38.78 4.97 28.68
C ASP A 444 37.29 4.62 28.55
N LYS A 445 36.38 5.36 29.21
CA LYS A 445 34.94 5.23 28.97
C LYS A 445 34.30 6.62 28.93
N PRO A 446 33.59 7.00 27.84
CA PRO A 446 32.80 8.20 27.86
C PRO A 446 31.77 8.05 28.99
N GLU A 447 31.88 8.90 30.01
CA GLU A 447 30.85 9.03 31.03
C GLU A 447 29.52 9.32 30.33
N ASN A 448 28.44 8.83 30.92
CA ASN A 448 27.09 9.02 30.40
C ASN A 448 26.91 10.52 30.05
N PRO A 449 26.54 10.88 28.80
CA PRO A 449 26.44 12.27 28.37
C PRO A 449 25.57 13.13 29.30
N PHE A 450 24.59 12.53 29.98
CA PHE A 450 23.77 13.22 30.98
C PHE A 450 24.57 13.69 32.20
N VAL A 451 25.51 12.88 32.70
CA VAL A 451 26.39 13.24 33.82
C VAL A 451 27.35 14.36 33.41
N LEU A 452 27.87 14.30 32.18
CA LEU A 452 28.71 15.35 31.63
C LEU A 452 27.93 16.66 31.41
N LEU A 453 26.65 16.59 31.07
CA LEU A 453 25.77 17.76 30.91
C LEU A 453 25.48 18.42 32.26
N GLU A 454 25.18 17.64 33.31
CA GLU A 454 24.99 18.14 34.67
C GLU A 454 26.26 18.82 35.20
N LEU A 455 27.42 18.19 35.00
CA LEU A 455 28.71 18.77 35.36
C LEU A 455 29.02 20.06 34.58
N LEU A 456 28.69 20.10 33.28
CA LEU A 456 28.84 21.30 32.47
C LEU A 456 27.98 22.45 33.01
N ASP A 457 26.74 22.18 33.40
CA ASP A 457 25.83 23.17 33.94
C ASP A 457 26.35 23.75 35.27
N GLU A 458 26.85 22.89 36.16
CA GLU A 458 27.51 23.32 37.40
C GLU A 458 28.72 24.23 37.12
N LYS A 459 29.59 23.85 36.17
CA LYS A 459 30.76 24.65 35.78
C LYS A 459 30.39 25.97 35.12
N MET A 460 29.38 25.96 34.25
CA MET A 460 28.89 27.16 33.58
C MET A 460 28.28 28.13 34.60
N MET A 461 27.53 27.63 35.58
CA MET A 461 26.99 28.43 36.67
C MET A 461 28.09 29.02 37.57
N ALA A 462 29.18 28.28 37.81
CA ALA A 462 30.36 28.81 38.49
C ALA A 462 31.05 29.93 37.67
N ALA A 463 31.19 29.74 36.36
CA ALA A 463 31.74 30.75 35.45
C ALA A 463 30.94 32.05 35.46
N ILE A 464 29.61 31.93 35.39
CA ILE A 464 28.70 33.07 35.40
C ILE A 464 28.77 33.82 36.74
N LYS A 465 28.90 33.11 37.87
CA LYS A 465 29.12 33.75 39.18
C LYS A 465 30.45 34.51 39.23
N LEU A 466 31.52 33.96 38.63
CA LEU A 466 32.82 34.62 38.55
C LEU A 466 32.77 35.91 37.71
N MET A 467 31.94 35.94 36.67
CA MET A 467 31.73 37.10 35.78
C MET A 467 30.74 38.15 36.31
N GLY A 468 30.43 38.18 37.60
CA GLY A 468 29.55 39.19 38.20
C GLY A 468 28.07 38.81 38.27
N GLY A 469 27.73 37.54 37.99
CA GLY A 469 26.37 36.99 38.09
C GLY A 469 25.58 37.00 36.79
N GLN A 470 24.34 36.49 36.86
CA GLN A 470 23.50 36.23 35.69
C GLN A 470 23.20 37.48 34.85
N ASP A 471 23.09 38.65 35.50
CA ASP A 471 22.74 39.92 34.87
C ASP A 471 23.89 40.52 34.03
N GLU A 472 25.14 40.32 34.44
CA GLU A 472 26.31 40.76 33.66
C GLU A 472 26.60 39.79 32.51
N TYR A 473 26.47 38.49 32.75
CA TYR A 473 26.57 37.47 31.69
C TYR A 473 25.53 37.70 30.59
N THR A 474 24.26 37.96 30.93
CA THR A 474 23.23 38.21 29.92
C THR A 474 23.45 39.51 29.14
N LYS A 475 24.04 40.54 29.75
CA LYS A 475 24.48 41.74 29.02
C LYS A 475 25.63 41.43 28.06
N TRP A 476 26.64 40.69 28.52
CA TRP A 476 27.79 40.29 27.71
C TRP A 476 27.38 39.42 26.50
N VAL A 477 26.46 38.47 26.69
CA VAL A 477 25.90 37.64 25.61
C VAL A 477 25.14 38.49 24.59
N LYS A 478 24.33 39.46 25.04
CA LYS A 478 23.64 40.39 24.13
C LYS A 478 24.62 41.26 23.34
N GLU A 479 25.67 41.77 23.99
CA GLU A 479 26.70 42.58 23.34
C GLU A 479 27.49 41.77 22.30
N ILE A 480 27.77 40.49 22.56
CA ILE A 480 28.40 39.59 21.60
C ILE A 480 27.45 39.24 20.45
N ALA A 481 26.18 38.95 20.73
CA ALA A 481 25.18 38.69 19.69
C ALA A 481 25.03 39.89 18.75
N GLU A 482 24.96 41.11 19.29
CA GLU A 482 24.94 42.35 18.50
C GLU A 482 26.25 42.57 17.72
N LYS A 483 27.41 42.21 18.29
CA LYS A 483 28.70 42.24 17.58
C LYS A 483 28.79 41.20 16.45
N ILE A 484 28.22 40.00 16.62
CA ILE A 484 28.21 38.95 15.58
C ILE A 484 27.26 39.32 14.45
N ASP A 485 26.09 39.88 14.76
CA ASP A 485 25.12 40.35 13.76
C ASP A 485 25.66 41.55 12.97
N THR A 486 26.49 42.41 13.57
CA THR A 486 27.14 43.53 12.88
C THR A 486 28.37 43.11 12.07
N LEU A 487 29.16 42.14 12.55
CA LEU A 487 30.29 41.56 11.80
C LEU A 487 29.85 40.69 10.60
N SER A 488 28.67 40.06 10.67
CA SER A 488 28.10 39.30 9.53
C SER A 488 27.66 40.16 8.35
N ILE A 489 27.52 41.49 8.53
CA ILE A 489 27.05 42.39 7.47
C ILE A 489 28.22 43.08 6.74
N GLU A 490 29.42 43.18 7.32
CA GLU A 490 30.53 43.97 6.75
C GLU A 490 31.70 43.18 6.13
N SER A 491 31.68 41.83 6.12
CA SER A 491 32.78 41.04 5.51
C SER A 491 32.40 40.38 4.19
N THR A 492 32.76 41.05 3.08
CA THR A 492 33.34 40.50 1.81
C THR A 492 32.51 39.49 1.01
N SER A 493 32.01 39.73 -0.22
CA SER A 493 32.70 40.08 -1.48
C SER A 493 34.05 39.36 -1.72
N ASP A 494 34.01 38.34 -2.57
CA ASP A 494 35.12 37.68 -3.28
C ASP A 494 36.36 37.23 -2.46
N THR A 495 36.49 35.92 -2.24
CA THR A 495 37.61 35.08 -2.73
C THR A 495 37.47 33.62 -2.29
N GLY A 496 37.79 32.69 -3.19
CA GLY A 496 38.51 31.45 -2.84
C GLY A 496 37.68 30.20 -2.49
N LYS A 497 37.56 29.31 -3.48
CA LYS A 497 37.27 27.88 -3.34
C LYS A 497 38.05 27.23 -2.17
N HIS A 498 37.37 26.52 -1.28
CA HIS A 498 37.69 25.16 -0.84
C HIS A 498 36.47 24.60 -0.07
N GLY A 499 36.14 23.34 -0.31
CA GLY A 499 34.89 22.73 0.14
C GLY A 499 34.95 22.24 1.58
N GLU A 500 33.77 22.18 2.19
CA GLU A 500 33.26 21.03 2.95
C GLU A 500 31.80 21.32 3.32
N ALA A 501 30.93 20.37 3.06
CA ALA A 501 29.49 20.49 3.21
C ALA A 501 29.09 20.38 4.69
N GLY A 502 28.91 21.52 5.35
CA GLY A 502 28.26 21.63 6.66
C GLY A 502 26.74 21.68 6.50
N ASP A 503 26.08 20.67 7.04
CA ASP A 503 24.64 20.42 7.02
C ASP A 503 23.93 21.34 8.03
N GLU A 504 23.25 22.39 7.56
CA GLU A 504 22.36 23.21 8.38
C GLU A 504 21.13 22.38 8.81
N ARG A 505 21.21 21.77 10.00
CA ARG A 505 20.08 21.07 10.63
C ARG A 505 19.11 22.09 11.24
N PRO A 506 17.79 22.00 11.01
CA PRO A 506 16.80 22.85 11.68
C PRO A 506 16.69 22.48 13.17
N LEU A 507 16.49 23.50 14.01
CA LEU A 507 16.44 23.48 15.48
C LEU A 507 15.33 22.62 16.12
N PHE A 508 14.53 21.87 15.33
CA PHE A 508 13.52 20.94 15.86
C PHE A 508 13.58 19.60 15.12
N PRO A 509 13.60 18.46 15.83
CA PRO A 509 13.51 17.15 15.20
C PRO A 509 12.17 17.01 14.47
N ARG A 510 12.23 16.80 13.16
CA ARG A 510 11.07 16.31 12.42
C ARG A 510 10.78 14.89 12.93
N PHE A 511 9.66 14.69 13.60
CA PHE A 511 9.21 13.38 14.05
C PHE A 511 9.37 12.32 12.94
N PRO A 512 9.99 11.16 13.20
CA PRO A 512 10.08 10.08 12.23
C PRO A 512 8.66 9.63 11.86
N GLY A 513 8.33 9.66 10.57
CA GLY A 513 7.18 8.94 10.06
C GLY A 513 7.43 7.45 10.24
N ALA A 514 6.62 6.79 11.05
CA ALA A 514 6.65 5.34 11.20
C ALA A 514 6.46 4.67 9.82
N PRO A 515 7.36 3.76 9.39
CA PRO A 515 7.08 2.88 8.28
C PRO A 515 6.20 1.75 8.81
N THR A 516 4.90 1.85 8.59
CA THR A 516 4.03 0.67 8.61
C THR A 516 4.36 -0.15 7.35
N PRO A 517 4.59 -1.47 7.45
CA PRO A 517 4.82 -2.28 6.26
C PRO A 517 3.50 -2.36 5.48
N ALA A 518 3.41 -1.58 4.41
CA ALA A 518 2.37 -1.77 3.41
C ALA A 518 2.63 -3.10 2.69
N ALA A 519 1.60 -3.93 2.62
CA ALA A 519 1.57 -5.12 1.78
C ALA A 519 1.98 -4.77 0.33
N PRO A 520 2.61 -5.68 -0.42
CA PRO A 520 3.03 -5.43 -1.79
C PRO A 520 1.81 -5.03 -2.64
N PRO A 521 1.89 -3.95 -3.43
CA PRO A 521 0.79 -3.53 -4.27
C PRO A 521 0.60 -4.53 -5.41
N ILE A 522 -0.62 -5.06 -5.50
CA ILE A 522 -1.14 -5.72 -6.69
C ILE A 522 -1.05 -4.69 -7.85
N PRO A 523 -0.50 -5.05 -9.03
CA PRO A 523 -0.33 -4.09 -10.12
C PRO A 523 -1.70 -3.75 -10.69
N SER A 524 -2.19 -2.55 -10.36
CA SER A 524 -3.32 -1.91 -11.01
C SER A 524 -2.78 -1.06 -12.15
N GLU A 525 -3.05 -1.46 -13.39
CA GLU A 525 -2.54 -0.91 -14.65
C GLU A 525 -2.98 0.54 -14.99
N ASP A 526 -3.64 1.27 -14.09
CA ASP A 526 -4.41 2.47 -14.46
C ASP A 526 -4.19 3.70 -13.55
N GLU A 527 -2.97 3.94 -13.08
CA GLU A 527 -2.60 5.26 -12.54
C GLU A 527 -1.44 5.88 -13.33
N GLU A 528 -1.74 6.97 -14.04
CA GLU A 528 -0.75 7.86 -14.64
C GLU A 528 0.28 8.25 -13.57
N GLU A 529 1.48 7.69 -13.72
CA GLU A 529 2.62 7.82 -12.83
C GLU A 529 2.99 9.30 -12.67
N ILE A 530 2.58 9.91 -11.56
CA ILE A 530 3.01 11.25 -11.17
C ILE A 530 4.52 11.18 -10.99
N PRO A 531 5.34 11.88 -11.82
CA PRO A 531 6.78 11.67 -11.81
C PRO A 531 7.33 12.00 -10.42
N THR A 532 7.99 11.02 -9.81
CA THR A 532 8.62 11.19 -8.50
C THR A 532 9.66 12.31 -8.58
N ARG A 533 9.89 13.02 -7.47
CA ARG A 533 10.87 14.12 -7.38
C ARG A 533 12.25 13.75 -7.96
N SER A 534 12.65 12.48 -7.85
CA SER A 534 13.88 11.94 -8.44
C SER A 534 13.88 11.93 -9.97
N ILE A 535 12.75 11.61 -10.61
CA ILE A 535 12.57 11.60 -12.07
C ILE A 535 12.58 13.04 -12.60
N LEU A 536 11.83 13.94 -11.95
CA LEU A 536 11.85 15.38 -12.27
C LEU A 536 13.24 15.99 -12.12
N LYS A 537 13.98 15.63 -11.06
CA LYS A 537 15.36 16.08 -10.84
C LYS A 537 16.30 15.54 -11.93
N ARG A 538 16.15 14.28 -12.34
CA ARG A 538 16.94 13.68 -13.43
C ARG A 538 16.64 14.34 -14.78
N GLN A 539 15.38 14.64 -15.07
CA GLN A 539 14.96 15.29 -16.30
C GLN A 539 15.40 16.77 -16.37
N ALA A 540 15.35 17.48 -15.24
CA ALA A 540 15.89 18.83 -15.10
C ALA A 540 17.41 18.84 -15.28
N GLN A 541 18.14 17.87 -14.70
CA GLN A 541 19.58 17.73 -14.87
C GLN A 541 19.93 17.44 -16.34
N LEU A 542 19.22 16.54 -17.01
CA LEU A 542 19.37 16.29 -18.45
C LEU A 542 19.11 17.54 -19.31
N LEU A 543 18.14 18.39 -18.95
CA LEU A 543 17.89 19.67 -19.62
C LEU A 543 19.01 20.69 -19.41
N VAL A 544 19.63 20.71 -18.23
CA VAL A 544 20.80 21.55 -17.94
C VAL A 544 22.04 21.03 -18.69
N ASP A 545 22.27 19.72 -18.69
CA ASP A 545 23.41 19.08 -19.35
C ASP A 545 23.33 19.17 -20.89
N THR A 546 22.12 19.14 -21.45
CA THR A 546 21.91 19.34 -22.90
C THR A 546 22.05 20.80 -23.31
N LYS A 547 21.73 21.76 -22.43
CA LYS A 547 21.96 23.20 -22.67
C LYS A 547 23.42 23.61 -22.43
N SER A 548 24.13 22.97 -21.51
CA SER A 548 25.55 23.25 -21.25
C SER A 548 26.45 22.79 -22.41
N ARG A 549 26.04 21.78 -23.18
CA ARG A 549 26.71 21.34 -24.43
C ARG A 549 26.60 22.31 -25.61
N ARG A 550 25.79 23.39 -25.53
CA ARG A 550 25.64 24.41 -26.60
C ARG A 550 26.29 25.75 -26.25
N LYS A 551 27.45 25.75 -25.58
CA LYS A 551 28.37 26.91 -25.60
C LYS A 551 29.56 26.60 -26.52
N ALA A 552 29.56 27.31 -27.64
CA ALA A 552 30.47 27.33 -28.79
C ALA A 552 31.87 26.73 -28.63
N PHE A 553 32.16 25.71 -29.46
CA PHE A 553 33.49 25.51 -30.03
C PHE A 553 33.76 26.68 -30.99
N ASN A 554 34.64 27.60 -30.59
CA ASN A 554 35.20 28.58 -31.51
C ASN A 554 36.30 27.89 -32.34
N PHE A 555 36.04 27.66 -33.63
CA PHE A 555 37.08 27.36 -34.60
C PHE A 555 37.93 28.62 -34.81
N ARG A 556 39.22 28.58 -34.46
CA ARG A 556 40.22 29.51 -34.99
C ARG A 556 40.58 29.09 -36.41
N ARG A 557 40.48 30.03 -37.34
CA ARG A 557 41.32 30.08 -38.54
C ARG A 557 42.59 30.83 -38.21
#